data_AF-A0A1S3XTQ3-F1
#
_entry.id   AF-A0A1S3XTQ3-F1
#
_cell.length_a   1.000
_cell.length_b   1.000
_cell.length_c   1.000
_cell.angle_alpha   90.00
_cell.angle_beta   90.00
_cell.angle_gamma   90.00
#
_symmetry.space_group_name_H-M   'P 1'
#
loop_
_entity.id
_entity.type
_entity.pdbx_description
1 polymer ?
#
loop_
_entity_poly.entity_id
_entity_poly.type
_entity_poly.pdbx_seq_one_letter_code
_entity_poly.pdbx_strand_id
1 'polypeptide(L)'
;MTLYYDEIAAAIFFDSLSVADTTVPPFFMDKGNETAQKVSFVASGAYVEKWAFDGMNKEKAQSGSIGFNVRMVARVGFKAGAWRARRRYLRVYCGVLSVGIGANKSSGNLLGGPRQCRVGL
;
A
#
# COMPACT_ATOMS: atom_id res chain seq x y z
N MET A 1 -25.02 -10.08 -2.49
CA MET A 1 -24.52 -8.72 -2.80
C MET A 1 -23.03 -8.86 -2.94
N THR A 2 -22.48 -8.49 -4.09
CA THR A 2 -21.10 -8.80 -4.45
C THR A 2 -20.41 -7.51 -4.90
N LEU A 3 -19.23 -7.27 -4.34
CA LEU A 3 -18.35 -6.17 -4.71
C LEU A 3 -17.26 -6.72 -5.64
N TYR A 4 -17.06 -6.03 -6.75
CA TYR A 4 -16.01 -6.32 -7.73
C TYR A 4 -14.94 -5.26 -7.58
N TYR A 5 -13.71 -5.68 -7.30
CA TYR A 5 -12.56 -4.81 -7.22
C TYR A 5 -11.76 -4.99 -8.51
N ASP A 6 -11.94 -4.02 -9.39
CA ASP A 6 -11.25 -3.91 -10.67
C ASP A 6 -10.11 -2.88 -10.52
N GLU A 7 -9.09 -2.96 -11.39
CA GLU A 7 -8.06 -1.92 -11.55
C GLU A 7 -7.49 -1.39 -10.21
N ILE A 8 -6.86 -2.27 -9.45
CA ILE A 8 -6.29 -1.92 -8.15
C ILE A 8 -4.84 -1.52 -8.33
N ALA A 9 -4.54 -0.23 -8.17
CA ALA A 9 -3.19 0.31 -8.16
C ALA A 9 -2.74 0.57 -6.73
N ALA A 10 -1.53 0.18 -6.38
CA ALA A 10 -0.94 0.41 -5.08
C ALA A 10 0.48 0.97 -5.23
N ALA A 11 0.89 1.84 -4.30
CA ALA A 11 2.22 2.40 -4.28
C ALA A 11 2.72 2.64 -2.85
N ILE A 12 4.02 2.43 -2.67
CA ILE A 12 4.78 2.75 -1.47
C ILE A 12 5.42 4.12 -1.67
N PHE A 13 5.33 4.95 -0.65
CA PHE A 13 5.89 6.28 -0.62
C PHE A 13 6.86 6.45 0.55
N PHE A 14 7.93 7.19 0.33
CA PHE A 14 8.71 7.81 1.38
C PHE A 14 8.38 9.30 1.36
N ASP A 15 7.73 9.78 2.41
CA ASP A 15 7.09 11.09 2.45
C ASP A 15 6.18 11.32 1.21
N SER A 16 6.63 12.14 0.26
CA SER A 16 5.93 12.46 -1.00
C SER A 16 6.45 11.69 -2.23
N LEU A 17 7.62 11.04 -2.15
CA LEU A 17 8.23 10.31 -3.25
C LEU A 17 7.65 8.89 -3.36
N SER A 18 7.19 8.49 -4.54
CA SER A 18 6.83 7.09 -4.80
C SER A 18 8.10 6.26 -5.01
N VAL A 19 8.28 5.26 -4.16
CA VAL A 19 9.47 4.39 -4.17
C VAL A 19 9.24 3.16 -5.03
N ALA A 20 8.02 2.62 -4.98
CA ALA A 20 7.63 1.45 -5.75
C ALA A 20 6.11 1.46 -5.95
N ASP A 21 5.65 1.05 -7.13
CA ASP A 21 4.26 0.85 -7.45
C ASP A 21 4.01 -0.54 -8.01
N THR A 22 2.76 -0.99 -7.93
CA THR A 22 2.33 -2.30 -8.43
C THR A 22 0.82 -2.31 -8.63
N THR A 23 0.33 -3.34 -9.31
CA THR A 23 -1.10 -3.61 -9.49
C THR A 23 -1.50 -4.89 -8.78
N VAL A 24 -2.64 -4.87 -8.09
CA VAL A 24 -3.20 -6.05 -7.44
C VAL A 24 -4.17 -6.76 -8.40
N PRO A 25 -4.12 -8.10 -8.54
CA PRO A 25 -5.06 -8.83 -9.36
C PRO A 25 -6.52 -8.53 -8.96
N PRO A 26 -7.43 -8.38 -9.95
CA PRO A 26 -8.85 -8.17 -9.67
C PRO A 26 -9.45 -9.33 -8.87
N PHE A 27 -10.41 -9.01 -8.01
CA PHE A 27 -11.12 -10.01 -7.22
C PHE A 27 -12.54 -9.55 -6.90
N PHE A 28 -13.36 -10.47 -6.42
CA PHE A 28 -14.70 -10.16 -5.93
C PHE A 28 -14.88 -10.66 -4.51
N MET A 29 -15.71 -9.96 -3.75
CA MET A 29 -16.08 -10.36 -2.40
C MET A 29 -17.59 -10.30 -2.24
N ASP A 30 -18.14 -11.37 -1.69
CA ASP A 30 -19.50 -11.36 -1.19
C ASP A 30 -19.58 -10.60 0.13
N LYS A 31 -20.77 -10.05 0.40
CA LYS A 31 -21.03 -9.29 1.61
C LYS A 31 -20.67 -10.11 2.86
N GLY A 32 -19.82 -9.54 3.71
CA GLY A 32 -19.41 -10.14 4.99
C GLY A 32 -18.15 -11.00 4.90
N ASN A 33 -17.57 -11.18 3.70
CA ASN A 33 -16.30 -11.86 3.55
C ASN A 33 -15.12 -10.87 3.58
N GLU A 34 -14.00 -11.35 4.13
CA GLU A 34 -12.70 -10.70 4.08
C GLU A 34 -11.74 -11.57 3.27
N THR A 35 -10.86 -10.95 2.49
CA THR A 35 -9.87 -11.66 1.66
C THR A 35 -8.49 -11.05 1.90
N ALA A 36 -7.51 -11.91 2.19
CA ALA A 36 -6.12 -11.51 2.29
C ALA A 36 -5.40 -11.81 0.96
N GLN A 37 -4.69 -10.82 0.43
CA GLN A 37 -3.84 -10.99 -0.75
C GLN A 37 -2.40 -10.58 -0.43
N LYS A 38 -1.45 -11.41 -0.86
CA LYS A 38 -0.04 -11.06 -0.82
C LYS A 38 0.29 -10.22 -2.04
N VAL A 39 0.74 -9.00 -1.82
CA VAL A 39 1.17 -8.07 -2.86
C VAL A 39 2.66 -7.79 -2.67
N SER A 40 3.41 -7.87 -3.77
CA SER A 40 4.84 -7.58 -3.78
C SER A 40 5.12 -6.32 -4.58
N PHE A 41 5.92 -5.44 -3.99
CA PHE A 41 6.41 -4.21 -4.60
C PHE A 41 7.88 -4.42 -4.96
N VAL A 42 8.28 -4.00 -6.16
CA VAL A 42 9.65 -4.15 -6.64
C VAL A 42 10.13 -2.81 -7.17
N ALA A 43 11.22 -2.30 -6.61
CA ALA A 43 11.95 -1.15 -7.14
C ALA A 43 13.38 -1.61 -7.43
N SER A 44 13.69 -1.83 -8.70
CA SER A 44 15.02 -2.25 -9.15
C SER A 44 15.58 -1.22 -10.11
N GLY A 45 16.76 -0.68 -9.80
CA GLY A 45 17.35 0.42 -10.56
C GLY A 45 16.54 1.73 -10.53
N ALA A 46 15.55 1.83 -9.64
CA ALA A 46 14.73 3.03 -9.50
C ALA A 46 15.60 4.18 -8.96
N TYR A 47 15.52 5.34 -9.62
CA TYR A 47 16.17 6.54 -9.14
C TYR A 47 15.48 7.03 -7.86
N VAL A 48 16.27 7.24 -6.81
CA VAL A 48 15.81 7.85 -5.57
C VAL A 48 16.41 9.25 -5.47
N GLU A 49 15.55 10.25 -5.30
CA GLU A 49 15.99 11.63 -5.15
C GLU A 49 16.90 11.78 -3.92
N LYS A 50 17.90 12.67 -4.03
CA LYS A 50 18.91 12.85 -2.98
C LYS A 50 18.31 13.14 -1.60
N TRP A 51 17.28 13.99 -1.54
CA TRP A 51 16.61 14.32 -0.28
C TRP A 51 15.93 13.11 0.36
N ALA A 52 15.37 12.21 -0.45
CA ALA A 52 14.71 11.00 0.04
C ALA A 52 15.75 9.99 0.51
N PHE A 53 16.85 9.84 -0.23
CA PHE A 53 17.98 8.99 0.18
C PHE A 53 18.60 9.46 1.50
N ASP A 54 18.88 10.76 1.63
CA ASP A 54 19.45 11.35 2.84
C ASP A 54 18.45 11.26 4.01
N GLY A 55 17.15 11.48 3.74
CA GLY A 55 16.08 11.34 4.72
C GLY A 55 15.94 9.91 5.26
N MET A 56 15.92 8.92 4.38
CA MET A 56 15.88 7.49 4.74
C MET A 56 17.09 7.10 5.61
N ASN A 57 18.29 7.56 5.23
CA ASN A 57 19.51 7.29 6.00
C ASN A 57 19.46 7.96 7.39
N LYS A 58 18.92 9.18 7.47
CA LYS A 58 18.74 9.88 8.74
C LYS A 58 17.75 9.16 9.66
N GLU A 59 16.57 8.77 9.16
CA GLU A 59 15.59 8.01 9.96
C GLU A 59 16.16 6.69 10.46
N LYS A 60 16.89 5.97 9.58
CA LYS A 60 17.58 4.73 9.92
C LYS A 60 18.64 4.95 11.01
N ALA A 61 19.46 6.00 10.92
CA ALA A 61 20.50 6.29 11.89
C ALA A 61 19.94 6.73 13.26
N GLN A 62 18.83 7.48 13.28
CA GLN A 62 18.24 8.02 14.50
C GLN A 62 17.35 7.00 15.24
N SER A 63 16.59 6.20 14.51
CA SER A 63 15.54 5.34 15.07
C SER A 63 15.72 3.85 14.78
N GLY A 64 16.68 3.48 13.92
CA GLY A 64 16.79 2.11 13.41
C GLY A 64 15.65 1.71 12.48
N SER A 65 14.80 2.66 12.06
CA SER A 65 13.63 2.40 11.23
C SER A 65 13.42 3.48 10.17
N ILE A 66 12.71 3.13 9.10
CA ILE A 66 12.33 4.06 8.03
C ILE A 66 10.80 4.05 7.91
N GLY A 67 10.20 5.23 7.88
CA GLY A 67 8.76 5.41 7.73
C GLY A 67 8.34 5.42 6.27
N PHE A 68 7.43 4.51 5.91
CA PHE A 68 6.80 4.49 4.58
C PHE A 68 5.30 4.71 4.66
N ASN A 69 4.72 5.27 3.61
CA ASN A 69 3.27 5.34 3.43
C ASN A 69 2.85 4.37 2.34
N VAL A 70 1.70 3.73 2.49
CA VAL A 70 1.08 2.96 1.40
C VAL A 70 -0.19 3.68 0.95
N ARG A 71 -0.31 3.89 -0.35
CA ARG A 71 -1.51 4.40 -1.01
C ARG A 71 -2.03 3.35 -1.96
N MET A 72 -3.34 3.14 -1.98
CA MET A 72 -3.97 2.25 -2.94
C MET A 72 -5.25 2.91 -3.47
N VAL A 73 -5.52 2.69 -4.74
CA VAL A 73 -6.76 3.10 -5.40
C VAL A 73 -7.34 1.87 -6.07
N ALA A 74 -8.61 1.60 -5.82
CA ALA A 74 -9.33 0.49 -6.43
C ALA A 74 -10.58 1.00 -7.12
N ARG A 75 -10.91 0.45 -8.29
CA ARG A 75 -12.17 0.69 -8.97
C ARG A 75 -13.18 -0.35 -8.51
N VAL A 76 -14.17 0.06 -7.73
CA VAL A 76 -15.14 -0.85 -7.11
C VAL A 76 -16.48 -0.78 -7.82
N GLY A 77 -16.95 -1.93 -8.31
CA GLY A 77 -18.29 -2.14 -8.84
C GLY A 77 -19.18 -2.89 -7.86
N PHE A 78 -20.47 -2.57 -7.82
CA PHE A 78 -21.44 -3.23 -6.96
C PHE A 78 -22.51 -3.94 -7.80
N LYS A 79 -22.82 -5.19 -7.45
CA LYS A 79 -23.91 -5.98 -8.04
C LYS A 79 -24.83 -6.54 -6.96
N ALA A 80 -26.14 -6.32 -7.12
CA ALA A 80 -27.18 -6.92 -6.30
C ALA A 80 -28.30 -7.46 -7.21
N GLY A 81 -28.38 -8.78 -7.37
CA GLY A 81 -29.33 -9.41 -8.30
C GLY A 81 -29.09 -8.96 -9.74
N ALA A 82 -30.15 -8.48 -10.40
CA ALA A 82 -30.10 -7.90 -11.75
C ALA A 82 -29.58 -6.44 -11.77
N TRP A 83 -29.46 -5.78 -10.61
CA TRP A 83 -29.03 -4.39 -10.54
C TRP A 83 -27.51 -4.27 -10.41
N ARG A 84 -26.89 -3.53 -11.34
CA ARG A 84 -25.48 -3.09 -11.26
C ARG A 84 -25.44 -1.60 -10.95
N ALA A 85 -24.75 -1.22 -9.88
CA ALA A 85 -24.55 0.19 -9.54
C ALA A 85 -23.37 0.79 -10.33
N ARG A 86 -23.28 2.12 -10.37
CA ARG A 86 -22.14 2.84 -10.95
C ARG A 86 -20.85 2.47 -10.23
N ARG A 87 -19.76 2.29 -11.00
CA ARG A 87 -18.41 2.08 -10.46
C ARG A 87 -17.95 3.32 -9.70
N ARG A 88 -17.28 3.12 -8.55
CA ARG A 88 -16.68 4.18 -7.74
C ARG A 88 -15.20 3.90 -7.53
N TYR A 89 -14.40 4.93 -7.27
CA TYR A 89 -13.04 4.73 -6.80
C TYR A 89 -13.04 4.67 -5.28
N LEU A 90 -12.25 3.75 -4.74
CA LEU A 90 -11.98 3.61 -3.32
C LEU A 90 -10.51 3.89 -3.13
N ARG A 91 -10.20 4.79 -2.20
CA ARG A 91 -8.85 5.23 -1.86
C ARG A 91 -8.48 4.71 -0.49
N VAL A 92 -7.36 4.02 -0.39
CA VAL A 92 -6.81 3.50 0.87
C VAL A 92 -5.52 4.23 1.18
N TYR A 93 -5.36 4.63 2.44
CA TYR A 93 -4.16 5.27 2.96
C TYR A 93 -3.71 4.62 4.26
N CYS A 94 -2.50 4.05 4.24
CA CYS A 94 -1.79 3.57 5.42
C CYS A 94 -0.66 4.57 5.73
N GLY A 95 -0.89 5.46 6.69
CA GLY A 95 0.08 6.53 7.02
C GLY A 95 1.11 6.09 8.05
N VAL A 96 2.40 6.22 7.73
CA VAL A 96 3.58 5.93 8.55
C VAL A 96 3.64 4.48 9.04
N LEU A 97 4.17 3.61 8.18
CA LEU A 97 4.57 2.23 8.43
C LEU A 97 6.07 2.22 8.72
N SER A 98 6.46 2.06 9.98
CA SER A 98 7.87 2.01 10.36
C SER A 98 8.46 0.63 10.05
N VAL A 99 9.44 0.57 9.16
CA VAL A 99 10.18 -0.65 8.84
C VAL A 99 11.50 -0.61 9.58
N GLY A 100 11.68 -1.50 10.56
CA GLY A 100 12.91 -1.62 11.32
C GLY A 100 13.98 -2.33 10.49
N ILE A 101 15.14 -1.70 10.34
CA ILE A 101 16.27 -2.24 9.58
C ILE A 101 17.43 -2.43 10.54
N GLY A 102 17.86 -3.67 10.73
CA GLY A 102 19.00 -3.98 11.59
C GLY A 102 20.29 -3.32 11.12
N ALA A 103 21.21 -3.04 12.05
CA ALA A 103 22.54 -2.56 11.72
C ALA A 103 23.22 -3.50 10.71
N ASN A 104 23.75 -2.94 9.63
CA ASN A 104 24.37 -3.67 8.51
C ASN A 104 23.47 -4.67 7.76
N LYS A 105 22.14 -4.57 7.93
CA LYS A 105 21.18 -5.34 7.12
C LYS A 105 20.56 -4.48 6.02
N SER A 106 20.27 -5.13 4.90
CA SER A 106 19.50 -4.58 3.77
C SER A 106 18.01 -4.94 3.83
N SER A 107 17.63 -5.91 4.68
CA SER A 107 16.25 -6.32 4.92
C SER A 107 15.72 -5.73 6.24
N GLY A 108 14.43 -5.43 6.29
CA GLY A 108 13.74 -4.97 7.48
C GLY A 108 12.34 -5.57 7.63
N ASN A 109 11.77 -5.42 8.82
CA ASN A 109 10.43 -5.89 9.15
C ASN A 109 9.54 -4.73 9.58
N LEU A 110 8.24 -4.84 9.31
CA LEU A 110 7.26 -3.87 9.79
C LEU A 110 7.18 -3.92 11.32
N LEU A 111 7.43 -2.78 11.95
CA LEU A 111 7.28 -2.61 13.40
C LEU A 111 5.79 -2.42 13.73
N GLY A 112 5.33 -3.04 14.82
CA GLY A 112 3.94 -2.95 15.28
C GLY A 112 2.95 -3.87 14.55
N GLY A 113 3.40 -4.61 13.53
CA GLY A 113 2.59 -5.62 12.85
C GLY A 113 1.47 -5.05 11.94
N PRO A 114 0.53 -5.90 11.52
CA PRO A 114 -0.59 -5.49 10.67
C PRO A 114 -1.50 -4.47 11.36
N ARG A 115 -2.01 -3.49 10.60
CA ARG A 115 -2.93 -2.48 11.11
C ARG A 115 -3.97 -2.08 10.08
N GLN A 116 -5.10 -1.60 10.57
CA GLN A 116 -6.17 -1.08 9.73
C GLN A 116 -5.78 0.27 9.11
N CYS A 117 -6.04 0.42 7.82
CA CYS A 117 -5.76 1.64 7.07
C CYS A 117 -7.02 2.47 6.87
N ARG A 118 -6.84 3.77 6.59
CA ARG A 118 -7.97 4.65 6.32
C ARG A 118 -8.49 4.38 4.92
N VAL A 119 -9.81 4.25 4.79
CA VAL A 119 -10.48 4.01 3.52
C VAL A 119 -11.47 5.15 3.27
N GLY A 120 -11.42 5.73 2.08
CA GLY A 120 -12.32 6.78 1.61
C GLY A 120 -12.83 6.50 0.20
N LEU A 121 -13.96 7.13 -0.15
CA LEU A 121 -14.52 7.16 -1.50
C LEU A 121 -14.11 8.46 -2.22
#